data_AF-A0A2G6ER11-F1
#
_entry.id   AF-A0A2G6ER11-F1
#
_cell.length_a   1.000
_cell.length_b   1.000
_cell.length_c   1.000
_cell.angle_alpha   90.00
_cell.angle_beta   90.00
_cell.angle_gamma   90.00
#
_symmetry.space_group_name_H-M   'P 1'
#
loop_
_entity.id
_entity.type
_entity.pdbx_description
1 polymer ?
#
loop_
_entity_poly.entity_id
_entity_poly.type
_entity_poly.pdbx_seq_one_letter_code
_entity_poly.pdbx_strand_id
1 'polypeptide(L)'
;MAKPTTQYRCRDCGATFKKWSGQCIDCKAWNSLDEEAIKNSKESKPSRGGGYAGTANRDIVTLDKVETQEKITYSTGLGEFDRALGSGVVKGSVVLIGGDPGIGKSTLLLQTLGNLCTRMKTLY
;
A
#
# COMPACT_ATOMS: atom_id res chain seq x y z
N MET A 1 10.68 -0.93 6.53
CA MET A 1 11.36 -0.19 7.62
C MET A 1 12.32 0.80 6.98
N ALA A 2 12.21 2.09 7.29
CA ALA A 2 13.10 3.10 6.70
C ALA A 2 14.54 2.85 7.17
N LYS A 3 15.45 2.64 6.22
CA LYS A 3 16.87 2.46 6.52
C LYS A 3 17.37 3.74 7.22
N PRO A 4 17.99 3.66 8.40
CA PRO A 4 18.49 4.84 9.09
C PRO A 4 19.47 5.57 8.18
N THR A 5 19.30 6.88 8.05
CA THR A 5 20.25 7.71 7.31
C THR A 5 21.43 7.98 8.24
N THR A 6 22.58 7.42 7.90
CA THR A 6 23.84 7.65 8.61
C THR A 6 24.37 9.06 8.33
N GLN A 7 24.81 9.76 9.37
CA GLN A 7 25.55 11.03 9.29
C GLN A 7 26.86 10.89 10.07
N TYR A 8 27.90 11.62 9.68
CA TYR A 8 29.19 11.61 10.35
C TYR A 8 29.45 12.98 10.95
N ARG A 9 29.76 13.06 12.24
CA ARG A 9 29.99 14.32 12.95
C ARG A 9 31.43 14.40 13.44
N CYS A 10 32.10 15.51 13.19
CA CYS A 10 33.43 15.76 13.72
C CYS A 10 33.37 16.07 15.22
N ARG A 11 34.11 15.33 16.04
CA ARG A 11 34.27 15.57 17.48
C ARG A 11 34.95 16.91 17.79
N ASP A 12 35.86 17.35 16.93
CA ASP A 12 36.71 18.51 17.23
C ASP A 12 36.05 19.84 16.85
N CYS A 13 35.31 19.90 15.73
CA CYS A 13 34.68 21.13 15.26
C CYS A 13 33.15 21.04 15.13
N GLY A 14 32.55 19.88 15.37
CA GLY A 14 31.11 19.69 15.29
C GLY A 14 30.54 19.62 13.87
N ALA A 15 31.37 19.77 12.83
CA ALA A 15 30.94 19.71 11.43
C ALA A 15 30.32 18.36 11.07
N THR A 16 29.29 18.37 10.23
CA THR A 16 28.55 17.16 9.85
C THR A 16 28.63 16.84 8.37
N PHE A 17 28.84 15.57 8.04
CA PHE A 17 29.06 15.06 6.69
C PHE A 17 28.16 13.85 6.41
N LYS A 18 27.83 13.61 5.14
CA LYS A 18 26.99 12.47 4.72
C LYS A 18 27.78 11.20 4.38
N LYS A 19 29.11 11.30 4.28
CA LYS A 19 30.01 10.21 3.94
C LYS A 19 31.27 10.31 4.80
N TRP A 20 31.84 9.16 5.13
CA TRP A 20 33.13 9.07 5.79
C TRP A 20 34.26 9.46 4.83
N SER A 21 35.20 10.28 5.30
CA SER A 21 36.39 10.69 4.53
C SER A 21 37.70 10.54 5.29
N GLY A 22 37.70 10.01 6.52
CA GLY A 22 38.88 9.86 7.38
C GLY A 22 39.46 11.17 7.92
N GLN A 23 39.38 12.26 7.15
CA GLN A 23 39.74 13.62 7.53
C GLN A 23 38.51 14.54 7.50
N CYS A 24 38.37 15.38 8.52
CA CYS A 24 37.37 16.45 8.54
C CYS A 24 37.77 17.57 7.57
N ILE A 25 36.88 17.93 6.66
CA ILE A 25 37.17 18.96 5.64
C ILE A 25 37.24 20.38 6.25
N ASP A 26 36.53 20.62 7.36
CA ASP A 26 36.43 21.94 7.97
C ASP A 26 37.60 22.27 8.89
N CYS A 27 37.99 21.34 9.77
CA CYS A 27 39.08 21.55 10.74
C CYS A 27 40.38 20.80 10.39
N LYS A 28 40.38 20.00 9.31
CA LYS A 28 41.53 19.19 8.86
C LYS A 28 42.02 18.12 9.84
N ALA A 29 41.32 17.91 10.95
CA ALA A 29 41.61 16.84 11.90
C ALA A 29 41.36 15.46 11.27
N TRP A 30 42.23 14.51 11.62
CA TRP A 30 42.15 13.11 11.17
C TRP A 30 41.49 12.25 12.24
N ASN A 31 40.72 11.24 11.82
CA ASN A 31 40.05 10.27 12.69
C ASN A 31 39.11 10.88 13.75
N SER A 32 38.63 12.11 13.51
CA SER A 32 37.74 12.83 14.41
C SER A 32 36.26 12.76 14.00
N LEU A 33 35.96 12.12 12.86
CA LEU A 33 34.57 11.87 12.45
C LEU A 33 34.01 10.68 13.26
N ASP A 34 32.82 10.83 13.81
CA ASP A 34 32.06 9.77 14.49
C ASP A 34 30.74 9.53 13.77
N GLU A 35 30.26 8.29 13.75
CA GLU A 35 29.00 7.92 13.10
C GLU A 35 27.80 8.19 14.02
N GLU A 36 26.90 9.08 13.60
CA GLU A 36 25.63 9.36 14.27
C GLU A 36 24.45 8.87 13.41
N ALA A 37 23.60 8.03 13.99
CA ALA A 37 22.36 7.61 13.34
C ALA A 37 21.28 8.68 13.53
N ILE A 38 20.90 9.39 12.45
CA ILE A 38 19.78 10.32 12.52
C ILE A 38 18.49 9.51 12.56
N LYS A 39 17.76 9.59 13.67
CA LYS A 39 16.35 9.21 13.70
C LYS A 39 15.59 10.20 12.82
N ASN A 40 15.21 9.77 11.62
CA ASN A 40 14.29 10.52 10.78
C ASN A 40 12.93 10.62 11.50
N SER A 41 12.73 11.62 12.34
CA SER A 41 11.41 12.05 12.81
C SER A 41 10.69 12.75 11.68
N LYS A 42 10.46 12.04 10.57
CA LYS A 42 9.47 12.47 9.61
C LYS A 42 8.15 11.95 10.15
N GLU A 43 7.33 12.87 10.67
CA GLU A 43 5.88 12.69 10.70
C GLU A 43 5.48 11.97 9.42
N SER A 44 4.82 10.84 9.61
CA SER A 44 4.40 9.95 8.55
C SER A 44 3.48 10.71 7.61
N LYS A 45 4.05 11.36 6.58
CA LYS A 45 3.29 11.75 5.41
C LYS A 45 2.59 10.49 4.91
N PRO A 46 1.27 10.52 4.69
CA PRO A 46 0.56 9.33 4.26
C PRO A 46 1.22 8.86 2.96
N SER A 47 1.64 7.60 2.99
CA SER A 47 2.15 6.91 1.83
C SER A 47 1.12 7.05 0.70
N ARG A 48 1.49 7.80 -0.35
CA ARG A 48 0.74 7.80 -1.62
C ARG A 48 0.80 6.45 -2.35
N GLY A 49 1.41 5.42 -1.74
CA GLY A 49 1.53 4.06 -2.26
C GLY A 49 0.68 3.02 -1.52
N GLY A 50 -0.33 3.44 -0.75
CA GLY A 50 -1.31 2.51 -0.19
C GLY A 50 -2.24 2.01 -1.29
N GLY A 51 -1.92 0.88 -1.91
CA GLY A 51 -2.90 0.14 -2.70
C GLY A 51 -4.11 -0.24 -1.82
N TYR A 52 -5.22 -0.61 -2.46
CA TYR A 52 -6.49 -0.98 -1.80
C TYR A 52 -6.33 -1.95 -0.61
N ALA A 53 -5.27 -2.77 -0.61
CA ALA A 53 -4.95 -3.73 0.44
C ALA A 53 -4.28 -3.15 1.71
N GLY A 54 -3.82 -1.89 1.71
CA GLY A 54 -2.97 -1.33 2.76
C GLY A 54 -3.67 -0.42 3.79
N THR A 55 -4.97 -0.16 3.63
CA THR A 55 -5.73 0.77 4.51
C THR A 55 -6.50 0.07 5.62
N ALA A 56 -6.45 -1.26 5.70
CA ALA A 56 -7.06 -1.97 6.82
C ALA A 56 -6.18 -1.78 8.07
N ASN A 57 -6.62 -0.91 8.98
CA ASN A 57 -6.13 -0.87 10.35
C ASN A 57 -6.41 -2.24 10.97
N ARG A 58 -5.42 -3.14 10.96
CA ARG A 58 -5.56 -4.49 11.49
C ARG A 58 -4.82 -4.55 12.81
N ASP A 59 -5.50 -4.10 13.85
CA ASP A 59 -5.12 -4.49 15.20
C ASP A 59 -5.06 -6.03 15.26
N ILE A 60 -4.02 -6.55 15.90
CA ILE A 60 -3.85 -7.98 16.07
C ILE A 60 -4.89 -8.44 17.10
N VAL A 61 -5.83 -9.28 16.67
CA VAL A 61 -6.87 -9.87 17.51
C VAL A 61 -6.76 -11.39 17.54
N THR A 62 -7.15 -12.00 18.65
CA THR A 62 -7.27 -13.45 18.78
C THR A 62 -8.51 -13.94 18.02
N LEU A 63 -8.51 -15.21 17.60
CA LEU A 63 -9.55 -15.76 16.72
C LEU A 63 -10.96 -15.68 17.33
N ASP A 64 -11.08 -15.86 18.65
CA ASP A 64 -12.33 -15.74 19.42
C ASP A 64 -12.93 -14.33 19.40
N LYS A 65 -12.13 -13.31 19.08
CA LYS A 65 -12.53 -11.91 18.98
C LYS A 65 -12.77 -11.45 17.54
N VAL A 66 -12.68 -12.36 16.56
CA VAL A 66 -12.95 -12.04 15.15
C VAL A 66 -14.46 -11.95 14.95
N GLU A 67 -14.96 -10.73 14.80
CA GLU A 67 -16.37 -10.50 14.46
C GLU A 67 -16.62 -10.75 12.97
N THR A 68 -17.70 -11.48 12.66
CA THR A 68 -18.20 -11.59 11.29
C THR A 68 -18.95 -10.32 10.92
N GLN A 69 -18.38 -9.55 9.99
CA GLN A 69 -19.05 -8.37 9.45
C GLN A 69 -19.95 -8.76 8.27
N GLU A 70 -21.16 -8.21 8.24
CA GLU A 70 -22.01 -8.28 7.06
C GLU A 70 -21.35 -7.54 5.90
N LYS A 71 -21.19 -8.24 4.77
CA LYS A 71 -20.63 -7.67 3.55
C LYS A 71 -21.77 -7.19 2.67
N ILE A 72 -21.71 -5.93 2.25
CA ILE A 72 -22.64 -5.39 1.26
C ILE A 72 -22.27 -5.99 -0.10
N THR A 73 -23.18 -6.75 -0.70
CA THR A 73 -23.01 -7.36 -2.04
C THR A 73 -24.00 -6.79 -3.04
N TYR A 74 -23.54 -6.58 -4.27
CA TYR A 74 -24.37 -6.15 -5.40
C TYR A 74 -24.47 -7.28 -6.42
N SER A 75 -25.69 -7.74 -6.72
CA SER A 75 -25.91 -8.67 -7.83
C SER A 75 -25.54 -8.01 -9.17
N THR A 76 -24.81 -8.74 -10.00
CA THR A 76 -24.41 -8.35 -11.36
C THR A 76 -25.56 -8.44 -12.36
N GLY A 77 -26.68 -9.07 -11.97
CA GLY A 77 -27.79 -9.41 -12.86
C GLY A 77 -27.51 -10.61 -13.77
N LEU A 78 -26.36 -11.27 -13.61
CA LEU A 78 -25.98 -12.49 -14.33
C LEU A 78 -25.88 -13.64 -13.33
N GLY A 79 -26.89 -14.49 -13.26
CA GLY A 79 -27.04 -15.51 -12.19
C GLY A 79 -25.82 -16.41 -12.00
N GLU A 80 -25.28 -16.99 -13.09
CA GLU A 80 -24.09 -17.85 -12.99
C GLU A 80 -22.82 -17.07 -12.60
N PHE A 81 -22.75 -15.79 -12.96
CA PHE A 81 -21.62 -14.95 -12.55
C PHE A 81 -21.73 -14.56 -11.07
N ASP A 82 -22.93 -14.23 -10.58
CA ASP A 82 -23.18 -14.00 -9.15
C ASP A 82 -22.87 -15.24 -8.32
N ARG A 83 -23.22 -16.44 -8.82
CA ARG A 83 -22.86 -17.71 -8.22
C ARG A 83 -21.35 -17.90 -8.15
N ALA A 84 -20.63 -17.61 -9.24
CA ALA A 84 -19.16 -17.67 -9.25
C ALA A 84 -18.51 -16.68 -8.27
N LEU A 85 -19.15 -15.53 -8.02
CA LEU A 85 -18.72 -14.52 -7.05
C LEU A 85 -19.18 -14.81 -5.60
N GLY A 86 -20.02 -15.81 -5.38
CA GLY A 86 -20.55 -16.21 -4.07
C GLY A 86 -21.85 -15.52 -3.63
N SER A 87 -22.37 -14.58 -4.43
CA SER A 87 -23.70 -13.92 -4.34
C SER A 87 -23.74 -12.61 -5.13
N GLY A 88 -22.60 -12.14 -5.65
CA GLY A 88 -22.44 -10.91 -6.41
C GLY A 88 -21.14 -10.19 -6.07
N VAL A 89 -20.99 -8.95 -6.52
CA VAL A 89 -19.80 -8.12 -6.28
C VAL A 89 -19.84 -7.53 -4.86
N VAL A 90 -18.87 -7.88 -4.03
CA VAL A 90 -18.72 -7.32 -2.68
C VAL A 90 -18.24 -5.87 -2.77
N LYS A 91 -18.89 -4.95 -2.04
CA LYS A 91 -18.47 -3.55 -1.93
C LYS A 91 -17.04 -3.48 -1.37
N GLY A 92 -16.15 -2.79 -2.09
CA GLY A 92 -14.76 -2.73 -1.68
C GLY A 92 -14.02 -4.07 -1.88
N SER A 93 -14.37 -4.81 -2.92
CA SER A 93 -13.55 -5.95 -3.34
C SER A 93 -12.81 -5.62 -4.62
N VAL A 94 -11.79 -6.42 -4.89
CA VAL A 94 -11.10 -6.49 -6.18
C VAL A 94 -11.29 -7.89 -6.72
N VAL A 95 -11.82 -7.99 -7.94
CA VAL A 95 -12.07 -9.26 -8.62
C VAL A 95 -11.18 -9.32 -9.87
N LEU A 96 -10.39 -10.38 -10.00
CA LEU A 96 -9.57 -10.66 -11.18
C LEU A 96 -10.32 -11.64 -12.08
N ILE A 97 -10.56 -11.26 -13.34
CA ILE A 97 -11.16 -12.15 -14.35
C ILE A 97 -10.07 -12.60 -15.32
N GLY A 98 -9.66 -13.86 -15.20
CA GLY A 98 -8.68 -14.51 -16.07
C GLY A 98 -9.33 -15.32 -17.20
N GLY A 99 -8.59 -15.57 -18.27
CA GLY A 99 -9.02 -16.43 -19.38
C GLY A 99 -8.32 -16.07 -20.70
N ASP A 100 -8.43 -16.95 -21.70
CA ASP A 100 -7.75 -16.79 -22.98
C ASP A 100 -8.21 -15.54 -23.76
N PRO A 101 -7.37 -14.99 -24.66
CA PRO A 101 -7.80 -13.95 -25.59
C PRO A 101 -9.02 -14.43 -26.40
N GLY A 102 -10.04 -13.57 -26.54
CA GLY A 102 -11.26 -13.91 -27.30
C GLY A 102 -12.35 -14.67 -26.53
N ILE A 103 -12.11 -15.16 -25.31
CA ILE A 103 -13.12 -15.91 -24.52
C ILE A 103 -14.33 -15.06 -24.06
N GLY A 104 -14.32 -13.75 -24.32
CA GLY A 104 -15.44 -12.86 -23.98
C GLY A 104 -15.35 -12.14 -22.63
N LYS A 105 -14.16 -12.02 -22.02
CA LYS A 105 -13.97 -11.28 -20.74
C LYS A 105 -14.52 -9.86 -20.78
N SER A 106 -14.16 -9.09 -21.81
CA SER A 106 -14.64 -7.71 -21.98
C SER A 106 -16.15 -7.67 -22.21
N THR A 107 -16.71 -8.66 -22.93
CA THR A 107 -18.15 -8.78 -23.15
C THR A 107 -18.89 -9.01 -21.83
N LEU A 108 -18.41 -9.94 -21.00
CA LEU A 108 -18.98 -10.21 -19.67
C LEU A 108 -18.95 -8.96 -18.78
N LEU A 109 -17.83 -8.23 -18.79
CA LEU A 109 -17.67 -6.98 -18.02
C LEU A 109 -18.62 -5.88 -18.50
N LEU A 110 -18.73 -5.68 -19.81
CA LEU A 110 -19.65 -4.69 -20.38
C LEU A 110 -21.12 -5.03 -20.08
N GLN A 111 -21.52 -6.30 -20.18
CA GLN A 111 -22.86 -6.75 -19.81
C GLN A 111 -23.14 -6.52 -18.31
N THR A 112 -22.18 -6.87 -17.45
CA THR A 112 -22.27 -6.63 -16.01
C THR A 112 -22.44 -5.14 -15.71
N LEU A 113 -21.64 -4.28 -16.35
CA LEU A 113 -21.72 -2.83 -16.17
C LEU A 113 -23.01 -2.24 -16.73
N GLY A 114 -23.53 -2.78 -17.85
CA GLY A 114 -24.85 -2.41 -18.37
C GLY A 114 -25.99 -2.70 -17.40
N ASN A 115 -25.90 -3.78 -16.62
CA ASN A 115 -26.86 -4.06 -15.55
C ASN A 115 -26.66 -3.14 -14.34
N LEU A 116 -25.42 -2.97 -13.89
CA LEU A 116 -25.10 -2.22 -12.67
C LEU A 116 -25.33 -0.72 -12.83
N CYS A 117 -25.11 -0.13 -14.01
CA CYS A 117 -25.24 1.30 -14.24
C CYS A 117 -26.66 1.83 -14.00
N THR A 118 -27.67 0.94 -14.06
CA THR A 118 -29.07 1.27 -13.76
C THR A 118 -29.34 1.53 -12.27
N ARG A 119 -28.43 1.10 -11.38
CA ARG A 119 -28.61 1.13 -9.91
C ARG A 119 -27.51 1.90 -9.19
N MET A 120 -26.34 2.03 -9.80
CA MET A 120 -25.18 2.68 -9.20
C MET A 120 -24.25 3.29 -10.27
N LYS A 121 -23.40 4.23 -9.84
CA LYS A 121 -22.39 4.81 -10.72
C LYS A 121 -21.33 3.77 -11.03
N THR A 122 -21.03 3.62 -12.32
CA THR A 122 -20.09 2.64 -12.85
C THR A 122 -19.09 3.33 -13.78
N LEU A 123 -17.89 2.76 -13.86
CA LEU A 123 -16.83 3.20 -14.78
C LEU A 123 -16.25 1.95 -15.45
N TYR A 124 -16.18 1.97 -16.78
CA TYR A 124 -15.44 0.98 -17.57
C TYR A 124 -14.05 1.54 -17.87
#